data_AF-A0A939ARI8-F1
#
_entry.id   AF-A0A939ARI8-F1
#
_cell.length_a   1.000
_cell.length_b   1.000
_cell.length_c   1.000
_cell.angle_alpha   90.00
_cell.angle_beta   90.00
_cell.angle_gamma   90.00
#
_symmetry.space_group_name_H-M   'P 1'
#
loop_
_entity.id
_entity.type
_entity.pdbx_description
1 polymer ?
#
loop_
_entity_poly.entity_id
_entity_poly.type
_entity_poly.pdbx_seq_one_letter_code
_entity_poly.pdbx_strand_id
1 'polypeptide(L)'
;MVKKPPKYLCERCTNCCRWPGDVKVSEKEISAISRHLGLEEDDFIQQYTRLRSDRRGLSLIDQADGACIFLDGQDCRIQPVKPQQCRDFPNAWNFPGWRDICMATEIS
;
A
#
# COMPACT_ATOMS: atom_id res chain seq x y z
N MET A 1 -8.57 4.32 -33.59
CA MET A 1 -8.21 3.13 -32.78
C MET A 1 -7.67 3.64 -31.45
N VAL A 2 -8.40 3.46 -30.35
CA VAL A 2 -7.91 3.85 -29.02
C VAL A 2 -6.88 2.80 -28.60
N LYS A 3 -5.60 3.19 -28.48
CA LYS A 3 -4.57 2.31 -27.93
C LYS A 3 -4.92 2.01 -26.48
N LYS A 4 -4.97 0.74 -26.11
CA LYS A 4 -5.18 0.29 -24.73
C LYS A 4 -3.99 0.77 -23.87
N PRO A 5 -4.21 1.20 -22.61
CA PRO A 5 -3.11 1.53 -21.73
C PRO A 5 -2.24 0.31 -21.46
N PRO A 6 -0.92 0.49 -21.30
CA PRO A 6 -0.02 -0.61 -21.04
C PRO A 6 -0.33 -1.28 -19.70
N LYS A 7 -0.09 -2.58 -19.59
CA LYS A 7 -0.17 -3.34 -18.35
C LYS A 7 1.20 -3.72 -17.85
N TYR A 8 1.33 -3.83 -16.53
CA TYR A 8 2.58 -4.16 -15.86
C TYR A 8 2.42 -5.35 -14.91
N LEU A 9 3.44 -6.21 -14.87
CA LEU A 9 3.60 -7.29 -13.89
C LEU A 9 4.37 -6.76 -12.68
N CYS A 10 3.78 -6.88 -11.49
CA CYS A 10 4.44 -6.48 -10.25
C CYS A 10 5.49 -7.53 -9.84
N GLU A 11 6.77 -7.15 -9.88
CA GLU A 11 7.91 -7.99 -9.48
C GLU A 11 8.10 -8.10 -7.95
N ARG A 12 7.16 -7.58 -7.16
CA ARG A 12 7.22 -7.55 -5.68
C ARG A 12 8.51 -6.92 -5.12
N CYS A 13 9.12 -5.99 -5.84
CA CYS A 13 10.38 -5.31 -5.46
C CYS A 13 10.31 -4.44 -4.19
N THR A 14 9.13 -4.25 -3.59
CA THR A 14 8.87 -3.38 -2.42
C THR A 14 9.21 -1.90 -2.55
N ASN A 15 9.69 -1.42 -3.70
CA ASN A 15 10.02 0.00 -3.87
C ASN A 15 8.80 0.90 -3.60
N CYS A 16 7.59 0.48 -3.98
CA CYS A 16 6.34 1.20 -3.65
C CYS A 16 6.05 1.39 -2.16
N CYS A 17 6.78 0.72 -1.28
CA CYS A 17 6.68 0.84 0.17
C CYS A 17 7.79 1.73 0.77
N ARG A 18 8.74 2.26 -0.01
CA ARG A 18 9.96 2.93 0.48
C ARG A 18 9.89 4.46 0.48
N TRP A 19 8.70 5.03 0.34
CA TRP A 19 8.49 6.47 0.35
C TRP A 19 7.13 6.81 0.96
N PRO A 20 6.97 8.06 1.47
CA PRO A 20 5.75 8.47 2.13
C PRO A 20 4.51 8.22 1.27
N GLY A 21 3.50 7.63 1.89
CA GLY A 21 2.29 7.20 1.22
C GLY A 21 1.01 7.73 1.86
N ASP A 22 -0.07 7.73 1.09
CA ASP A 22 -1.42 7.83 1.62
C ASP A 22 -2.20 6.57 1.26
N VAL A 23 -1.87 5.47 1.93
CA VAL A 23 -2.51 4.16 1.73
C VAL A 23 -3.79 4.12 2.55
N LYS A 24 -4.92 4.44 1.91
CA LYS A 24 -6.23 4.41 2.53
C LYS A 24 -6.60 2.98 2.93
N VAL A 25 -7.13 2.84 4.13
CA VAL A 25 -7.71 1.59 4.62
C VAL A 25 -9.21 1.75 4.89
N SER A 26 -9.98 0.73 4.51
CA SER A 26 -11.39 0.57 4.82
C SER A 26 -11.57 -0.24 6.11
N GLU A 27 -12.77 -0.22 6.68
CA GLU A 27 -13.13 -1.02 7.87
C GLU A 27 -12.87 -2.52 7.65
N LYS A 28 -13.17 -3.04 6.45
CA LYS A 28 -12.90 -4.44 6.11
C LYS A 28 -11.41 -4.77 6.10
N GLU A 29 -10.58 -3.84 5.63
CA GLU A 29 -9.12 -4.01 5.63
C GLU A 29 -8.55 -3.87 7.03
N ILE A 30 -9.06 -2.94 7.84
CA ILE A 30 -8.73 -2.82 9.27
C ILE A 30 -8.98 -4.16 9.97
N SER A 31 -10.17 -4.74 9.83
CA SER A 31 -10.53 -6.02 10.43
C SER A 31 -9.66 -7.19 9.95
N ALA A 32 -9.30 -7.21 8.66
CA ALA A 32 -8.46 -8.26 8.09
C ALA A 32 -7.00 -8.15 8.57
N ILE A 33 -6.47 -6.93 8.63
CA ILE A 33 -5.08 -6.68 9.02
C ILE A 33 -4.91 -6.86 10.53
N SER A 34 -5.81 -6.31 11.36
CA SER A 34 -5.77 -6.49 12.81
C SER A 34 -5.79 -7.96 13.20
N ARG A 35 -6.71 -8.75 12.61
CA ARG A 35 -6.78 -10.21 12.81
C ARG A 35 -5.50 -10.92 12.38
N HIS A 36 -4.91 -10.52 11.25
CA HIS A 36 -3.66 -11.11 10.78
C HIS A 36 -2.49 -10.82 11.72
N LEU A 37 -2.47 -9.64 12.35
CA LEU A 37 -1.46 -9.23 13.31
C LEU A 37 -1.74 -9.74 14.74
N GLY A 38 -2.91 -10.32 15.00
CA GLY A 38 -3.33 -10.74 16.35
C GLY A 38 -3.64 -9.57 17.27
N LEU A 39 -4.17 -8.47 16.72
CA LEU A 39 -4.53 -7.26 17.45
C LEU A 39 -6.04 -7.03 17.41
N GLU A 40 -6.55 -6.30 18.41
CA GLU A 40 -7.87 -5.69 18.34
C GLU A 40 -7.90 -4.58 17.28
N GLU A 41 -9.07 -4.29 16.72
CA GLU A 41 -9.21 -3.27 15.67
C GLU A 41 -8.85 -1.87 16.18
N ASP A 42 -9.24 -1.53 17.42
CA ASP A 42 -8.93 -0.24 18.03
C ASP A 42 -7.42 -0.04 18.26
N ASP A 43 -6.72 -1.11 18.65
CA ASP A 43 -5.26 -1.10 18.79
C ASP A 43 -4.59 -0.92 17.43
N PHE A 44 -5.08 -1.60 16.40
CA PHE A 44 -4.56 -1.42 15.04
C PHE A 44 -4.73 0.02 14.56
N ILE A 45 -5.92 0.59 14.74
CA ILE A 45 -6.22 1.97 14.35
C ILE A 45 -5.27 2.94 15.04
N GLN A 46 -5.10 2.81 16.35
CA GLN A 46 -4.25 3.72 17.13
C GLN A 46 -2.76 3.58 16.80
N GLN A 47 -2.28 2.36 16.59
CA GLN A 47 -0.85 2.10 16.42
C GLN A 47 -0.35 2.23 14.98
N TYR A 48 -1.20 1.95 13.99
CA TYR A 48 -0.77 1.80 12.59
C TYR A 48 -1.48 2.74 11.61
N THR A 49 -2.41 3.57 12.07
CA THR A 49 -3.14 4.49 11.18
C THR A 49 -3.08 5.94 11.62
N ARG A 50 -3.29 6.84 10.65
CA ARG A 50 -3.47 8.27 10.84
C ARG A 50 -4.72 8.74 10.10
N LEU A 51 -5.31 9.83 10.57
CA LEU A 51 -6.36 10.52 9.82
C LEU A 51 -5.78 11.07 8.50
N ARG A 52 -6.52 10.90 7.40
CA ARG A 52 -6.15 11.48 6.11
C ARG A 52 -6.26 13.01 6.14
N SER A 53 -5.55 13.68 5.25
CA SER A 53 -5.55 15.14 5.12
C SER A 53 -6.94 15.70 4.78
N ASP A 54 -7.73 14.96 4.00
CA ASP A 54 -9.14 15.28 3.70
C ASP A 54 -10.11 14.96 4.85
N ARG A 55 -9.61 14.36 5.94
CA ARG A 55 -10.36 13.87 7.10
C ARG A 55 -11.47 12.86 6.74
N ARG A 56 -11.41 12.23 5.56
CA ARG A 56 -12.40 11.25 5.05
C ARG A 56 -11.85 9.82 5.07
N GLY A 57 -11.40 9.40 6.25
CA GLY A 57 -10.94 8.05 6.55
C GLY A 57 -9.51 7.98 7.06
N LEU A 58 -9.04 6.76 7.22
CA LEU A 58 -7.74 6.44 7.79
C LEU A 58 -6.76 6.01 6.70
N SER A 59 -5.49 6.24 6.98
CA SER A 59 -4.35 5.86 6.13
C SER A 59 -3.30 5.20 7.01
N LEU A 60 -2.55 4.26 6.45
CA LEU A 60 -1.42 3.69 7.17
C LEU A 60 -0.39 4.78 7.51
N ILE A 61 0.27 4.64 8.66
CA ILE A 61 1.40 5.49 9.02
C ILE A 61 2.68 5.04 8.30
N ASP A 62 3.65 5.95 8.28
CA ASP A 62 4.98 5.71 7.77
C ASP A 62 5.98 5.55 8.93
N GLN A 63 7.10 4.88 8.66
CA GLN A 63 8.30 4.84 9.48
C GLN A 63 8.99 6.21 9.46
N ALA A 64 10.02 6.38 10.31
CA ALA A 64 10.74 7.64 10.42
C ALA A 64 11.45 8.07 9.11
N ASP A 65 11.82 7.12 8.26
CA ASP A 65 12.43 7.35 6.94
C ASP A 65 11.39 7.55 5.81
N GLY A 66 10.10 7.52 6.16
CA GLY A 66 8.99 7.63 5.21
C GLY A 66 8.58 6.32 4.55
N ALA A 67 9.22 5.18 4.85
CA ALA A 67 8.74 3.89 4.36
C ALA A 67 7.40 3.50 5.01
N CYS A 68 6.60 2.65 4.37
CA CYS A 68 5.39 2.11 4.98
C CYS A 68 5.71 1.36 6.28
N ILE A 69 4.89 1.52 7.32
CA ILE A 69 5.08 0.88 8.63
C ILE A 69 5.16 -0.67 8.59
N PHE A 70 4.61 -1.29 7.54
CA PHE A 70 4.65 -2.75 7.36
C PHE A 70 5.75 -3.26 6.45
N LEU A 71 6.65 -2.39 5.97
CA LEU A 71 7.87 -2.82 5.28
C LEU A 71 8.86 -3.37 6.31
N ASP A 72 9.30 -4.61 6.09
CA ASP A 72 10.32 -5.28 6.89
C ASP A 72 11.41 -5.83 5.96
N GLY A 73 12.54 -5.11 5.90
CA GLY A 73 13.62 -5.41 4.95
C GLY A 73 13.17 -5.31 3.49
N GLN A 74 12.96 -6.46 2.85
CA GLN A 74 12.48 -6.60 1.46
C GLN A 74 11.09 -7.25 1.38
N ASP A 75 10.39 -7.36 2.50
CA ASP A 75 9.09 -8.01 2.58
C ASP A 75 8.01 -7.08 3.14
N CYS A 76 6.77 -7.33 2.75
CA CYS A 76 5.60 -6.68 3.34
C CYS A 76 5.00 -7.61 4.39
N ARG A 77 5.04 -7.21 5.67
CA ARG A 77 4.56 -8.03 6.79
C ARG A 77 3.08 -8.40 6.68
N ILE A 78 2.28 -7.58 6.00
CA ILE A 78 0.85 -7.80 5.81
C ILE A 78 0.52 -8.28 4.38
N GLN A 79 1.49 -8.82 3.64
CA GLN A 79 1.32 -9.21 2.24
C GLN A 79 0.06 -10.05 1.93
N PRO A 80 -0.33 -11.06 2.74
CA PRO A 80 -1.55 -11.84 2.49
C PRO A 80 -2.83 -11.01 2.56
N VAL A 81 -2.86 -10.01 3.43
CA VAL A 81 -4.01 -9.15 3.74
C VAL A 81 -3.79 -7.69 3.31
N LYS A 82 -2.86 -7.45 2.38
CA LYS A 82 -2.48 -6.09 1.98
C LYS A 82 -3.70 -5.30 1.48
N PRO A 83 -3.75 -3.97 1.74
CA PRO A 83 -4.84 -3.12 1.26
C PRO A 83 -5.01 -3.19 -0.26
N GLN A 84 -6.23 -2.95 -0.73
CA GLN A 84 -6.61 -2.96 -2.13
C GLN A 84 -5.80 -1.92 -2.93
N GLN A 85 -5.55 -0.74 -2.38
CA GLN A 85 -4.69 0.27 -3.01
C GLN A 85 -3.29 -0.29 -3.33
N CYS A 86 -2.72 -1.12 -2.44
CA CYS A 86 -1.45 -1.81 -2.67
C CYS A 86 -1.56 -3.02 -3.63
N ARG A 87 -2.75 -3.61 -3.82
CA ARG A 87 -3.03 -4.64 -4.83
C ARG A 87 -3.17 -4.04 -6.22
N ASP A 88 -3.77 -2.87 -6.29
CA ASP A 88 -4.08 -2.15 -7.52
C ASP A 88 -2.85 -1.55 -8.17
N PHE A 89 -1.77 -1.35 -7.41
CA PHE A 89 -0.50 -0.86 -7.94
C PHE A 89 0.22 -1.89 -8.83
N PRO A 90 0.73 -1.51 -10.02
CA PRO A 90 0.70 -0.16 -10.63
C PRO A 90 -0.44 0.07 -11.66
N ASN A 91 -1.34 -0.90 -11.86
CA ASN A 91 -2.27 -0.94 -13.00
C ASN A 91 -3.58 -0.17 -12.79
N ALA A 92 -4.22 -0.35 -11.63
CA ALA A 92 -5.49 0.31 -11.29
C ALA A 92 -5.30 1.53 -10.38
N TRP A 93 -4.13 1.62 -9.73
CA TRP A 93 -3.71 2.79 -8.98
C TRP A 93 -2.21 3.01 -9.13
N ASN A 94 -1.78 4.26 -9.29
CA ASN A 94 -0.37 4.64 -9.29
C ASN A 94 -0.24 6.14 -8.97
N PHE A 95 1.00 6.62 -8.93
CA PHE A 95 1.34 8.02 -8.70
C PHE A 95 2.39 8.48 -9.72
N PRO A 96 2.50 9.78 -10.02
CA PRO A 96 3.45 10.29 -11.01
C PRO A 96 4.90 9.86 -10.70
N GLY A 97 5.65 9.44 -11.73
CA GLY A 97 7.05 9.00 -11.58
C GLY A 97 7.24 7.57 -11.03
N TRP A 98 6.16 6.81 -10.79
CA TRP A 98 6.28 5.44 -10.25
C TRP A 98 7.16 4.49 -11.09
N ARG A 99 7.29 4.76 -12.41
CA ARG A 99 8.11 3.95 -13.33
C ARG A 99 9.60 4.12 -13.11
N ASP A 100 10.04 5.24 -12.55
CA ASP A 100 11.46 5.51 -12.32
C ASP A 100 12.00 4.75 -11.10
N ILE A 101 11.09 4.17 -10.32
CA ILE A 101 11.37 3.61 -9.00
C ILE A 101 10.83 2.19 -8.84
N CYS A 102 9.75 1.81 -9.51
CA CYS A 102 9.23 0.45 -9.48
C CYS A 102 9.88 -0.41 -10.55
N MET A 103 10.23 -1.65 -10.20
CA MET A 103 10.78 -2.64 -11.14
C MET A 103 9.70 -3.42 -11.90
N ALA A 104 8.46 -2.93 -11.98
CA ALA A 104 7.39 -3.67 -12.66
C ALA A 104 7.64 -3.77 -14.18
N THR A 105 7.49 -4.97 -14.74
CA THR A 105 7.75 -5.24 -16.15
C THR A 105 6.50 -4.96 -17.00
N GLU A 106 6.62 -4.21 -18.10
CA GLU A 106 5.52 -4.03 -19.05
C GLU A 106 5.22 -5.34 -19.80
N ILE A 107 3.95 -5.74 -19.86
CA ILE A 107 3.53 -7.04 -20.44
C ILE A 107 2.55 -6.92 -21.61
N SER A 108 1.97 -5.74 -21.85
CA SER A 108 1.05 -5.50 -22.99
C SER A 108 0.83 -4.03 -23.25
#